data_AF-A0A417U7S1-F1
#
_entry.id   AF-A0A417U7S1-F1
#
_cell.length_a   1.000
_cell.length_b   1.000
_cell.length_c   1.000
_cell.angle_alpha   90.00
_cell.angle_beta   90.00
_cell.angle_gamma   90.00
#
_symmetry.space_group_name_H-M   'P 1'
#
loop_
_entity.id
_entity.type
_entity.pdbx_description
1 polymer ?
#
loop_
_entity_poly.entity_id
_entity_poly.type
_entity_poly.pdbx_seq_one_letter_code
_entity_poly.pdbx_strand_id
1 'polypeptide(L)'
;MQIMDYINAHRMDENPCECVILPDGSVEEPTPSHIEKLAQIAGEDKISINKKMDKNMEPLLFMVEYTGCMLVWQTRVVVPSSPTAKQEEALETLYFAAMLSPNYLREQVGENYVECVKRSRNEQK
;
A
#
# COMPACT_ATOMS: atom_id res chain seq x y z
N MET A 1 -10.08 1.81 -9.17
CA MET A 1 -11.27 2.71 -9.24
C MET A 1 -10.90 4.09 -8.71
N GLN A 2 -11.70 5.13 -8.97
CA GLN A 2 -11.46 6.45 -8.38
C GLN A 2 -11.85 6.45 -6.91
N ILE A 3 -11.25 7.33 -6.10
CA ILE A 3 -11.42 7.34 -4.64
C ILE A 3 -12.88 7.54 -4.21
N MET A 4 -13.61 8.41 -4.93
CA MET A 4 -15.01 8.69 -4.59
C MET A 4 -15.93 7.51 -4.89
N ASP A 5 -15.65 6.76 -5.97
CA ASP A 5 -16.39 5.55 -6.32
C ASP A 5 -16.21 4.49 -5.23
N TYR A 6 -14.98 4.34 -4.73
CA TYR A 6 -14.68 3.43 -3.62
C TYR A 6 -15.44 3.81 -2.35
N ILE A 7 -15.40 5.07 -1.95
CA ILE A 7 -16.12 5.55 -0.75
C ILE A 7 -17.62 5.28 -0.88
N ASN A 8 -18.22 5.58 -2.03
CA ASN A 8 -19.64 5.35 -2.25
C ASN A 8 -20.03 3.88 -2.15
N ALA A 9 -19.15 2.98 -2.61
CA ALA A 9 -19.38 1.54 -2.55
C ALA A 9 -19.25 0.97 -1.13
N HIS A 10 -18.32 1.49 -0.31
CA HIS A 10 -17.93 0.85 0.96
C HIS A 10 -18.37 1.58 2.23
N ARG A 11 -18.84 2.83 2.15
CA ARG A 11 -19.23 3.65 3.33
C ARG A 11 -20.32 3.04 4.22
N MET A 12 -21.08 2.07 3.71
CA MET A 12 -22.14 1.38 4.44
C MET A 12 -21.70 0.01 4.97
N ASP A 13 -20.49 -0.43 4.67
CA ASP A 13 -19.97 -1.71 5.12
C ASP A 13 -19.68 -1.69 6.62
N GLU A 14 -19.77 -2.85 7.26
CA GLU A 14 -19.45 -3.02 8.68
C GLU A 14 -17.98 -2.67 8.97
N ASN A 15 -17.09 -2.95 8.02
CA ASN A 15 -15.66 -2.63 8.07
C ASN A 15 -15.28 -1.83 6.82
N PRO A 16 -15.52 -0.51 6.83
CA PRO A 16 -15.61 0.27 5.59
C PRO A 16 -14.28 0.54 4.88
N CYS A 17 -13.12 0.29 5.51
CA CYS A 17 -11.85 0.72 4.94
C CYS A 17 -10.76 -0.36 5.00
N GLU A 18 -10.64 -1.07 3.88
CA GLU A 18 -9.47 -1.87 3.54
C GLU A 18 -9.17 -1.71 2.03
N CYS A 19 -8.06 -1.05 1.66
CA CYS A 19 -7.71 -0.80 0.26
C CYS A 19 -6.22 -0.56 0.00
N VAL A 20 -5.85 -0.60 -1.28
CA VAL A 20 -4.53 -0.25 -1.80
C VAL A 20 -4.63 1.04 -2.60
N ILE A 21 -3.84 2.07 -2.24
CA ILE A 21 -3.74 3.31 -3.02
C ILE A 21 -2.53 3.22 -3.95
N LEU A 22 -2.78 3.23 -5.26
CA LEU A 22 -1.76 3.19 -6.29
C LEU A 22 -1.01 4.53 -6.40
N PRO A 23 0.20 4.58 -7.01
CA PRO A 23 0.97 5.81 -7.18
C PRO A 23 0.23 6.95 -7.90
N ASP A 24 -0.77 6.62 -8.71
CA ASP A 24 -1.59 7.59 -9.43
C ASP A 24 -2.80 8.12 -8.63
N GLY A 25 -2.97 7.70 -7.37
CA GLY A 25 -4.06 8.08 -6.47
C GLY A 25 -5.35 7.26 -6.66
N SER A 26 -5.38 6.35 -7.62
CA SER A 26 -6.51 5.41 -7.73
C SER A 26 -6.43 4.33 -6.66
N VAL A 27 -7.56 3.67 -6.39
CA VAL A 27 -7.66 2.66 -5.34
C VAL A 27 -8.09 1.30 -5.87
N GLU A 28 -7.53 0.25 -5.30
CA GLU A 28 -7.93 -1.13 -5.54
C GLU A 28 -8.36 -1.80 -4.24
N GLU A 29 -9.36 -2.70 -4.35
CA GLU A 29 -9.67 -3.62 -3.27
C GLU A 29 -8.47 -4.54 -3.01
N PRO A 30 -8.17 -4.89 -1.75
CA PRO A 30 -7.04 -5.72 -1.42
C PRO A 30 -7.32 -7.20 -1.69
N THR A 31 -8.49 -7.57 -2.22
CA THR A 31 -8.93 -8.96 -2.41
C THR A 31 -7.97 -9.76 -3.31
N PRO A 32 -7.54 -10.98 -2.91
CA PRO A 32 -7.95 -11.74 -1.71
C PRO A 32 -7.20 -11.38 -0.41
N SER A 33 -6.07 -10.66 -0.50
CA SER A 33 -5.38 -10.04 0.63
C SER A 33 -4.40 -8.98 0.13
N HIS A 34 -4.06 -8.01 0.96
CA HIS A 34 -3.09 -6.95 0.62
C HIS A 34 -1.80 -7.47 -0.03
N ILE A 35 -1.23 -8.56 0.49
CA ILE A 35 -0.01 -9.17 -0.06
C ILE A 35 -0.27 -9.75 -1.46
N GLU A 36 -1.38 -10.46 -1.66
CA GLU A 36 -1.74 -10.99 -2.98
C GLU A 36 -1.96 -9.86 -3.99
N LYS A 37 -2.63 -8.78 -3.57
CA LYS A 37 -2.85 -7.60 -4.41
C LYS A 37 -1.54 -6.92 -4.80
N LEU A 38 -0.61 -6.73 -3.87
CA LEU A 38 0.70 -6.16 -4.17
C LEU A 38 1.55 -7.05 -5.09
N ALA A 39 1.44 -8.37 -4.95
CA ALA A 39 2.11 -9.31 -5.86
C ALA A 39 1.56 -9.19 -7.30
N GLN A 40 0.24 -9.07 -7.44
CA GLN A 40 -0.41 -8.81 -8.74
C GLN A 40 0.06 -7.49 -9.35
N ILE A 41 0.11 -6.41 -8.57
CA ILE A 41 0.58 -5.09 -9.02
C ILE A 41 2.05 -5.13 -9.44
N ALA A 42 2.88 -5.85 -8.69
CA ALA A 42 4.29 -6.07 -9.04
C ALA A 42 4.47 -6.90 -10.32
N GLY A 43 3.45 -7.65 -10.76
CA GLY A 43 3.56 -8.60 -11.86
C GLY A 43 4.45 -9.81 -11.53
N GLU A 44 4.64 -10.11 -10.25
CA GLU A 44 5.56 -11.15 -9.77
C GLU A 44 4.89 -12.00 -8.70
N ASP A 45 5.21 -13.30 -8.68
CA ASP A 45 4.72 -14.19 -7.63
C ASP A 45 5.42 -13.93 -6.29
N LYS A 46 4.77 -14.32 -5.19
CA LYS A 46 5.28 -14.13 -3.83
C LYS A 46 6.66 -14.73 -3.60
N ILE A 47 7.01 -15.85 -4.25
CA ILE A 47 8.31 -16.51 -4.05
C ILE A 47 9.41 -15.66 -4.68
N SER A 48 9.16 -15.13 -5.89
CA SER A 48 10.07 -14.20 -6.57
C SER A 48 10.29 -12.92 -5.77
N ILE A 49 9.22 -12.32 -5.23
CA ILE A 49 9.31 -11.13 -4.37
C ILE A 49 10.10 -11.45 -3.09
N ASN A 50 9.79 -12.56 -2.41
CA ASN A 50 10.46 -12.94 -1.17
C ASN A 50 11.98 -13.13 -1.34
N LYS A 51 12.43 -13.62 -2.51
CA LYS A 51 13.86 -13.79 -2.81
C LYS A 51 14.64 -12.48 -2.93
N LYS A 52 13.94 -11.36 -3.15
CA LYS A 52 14.55 -10.02 -3.27
C LYS A 52 14.76 -9.32 -1.93
N MET A 53 14.16 -9.86 -0.87
CA MET A 53 14.16 -9.25 0.47
C MET A 53 15.32 -9.78 1.29
N ASP A 54 15.87 -8.95 2.17
CA ASP A 54 16.86 -9.42 3.14
C ASP A 54 16.20 -10.31 4.20
N LYS A 55 17.00 -11.23 4.76
CA LYS A 55 16.56 -12.08 5.87
C LYS A 55 16.11 -11.17 7.03
N ASN A 56 14.92 -11.45 7.56
CA ASN A 56 14.23 -10.72 8.65
C ASN A 56 13.50 -9.43 8.27
N MET A 57 13.42 -9.07 6.98
CA MET A 57 12.55 -7.97 6.56
C MET A 57 11.06 -8.37 6.65
N GLU A 58 10.22 -7.43 7.06
CA GLU A 58 8.78 -7.62 7.01
C GLU A 58 8.31 -7.57 5.56
N PRO A 59 7.66 -8.63 5.03
CA PRO A 59 7.24 -8.68 3.62
C PRO A 59 6.34 -7.52 3.23
N LEU A 60 5.46 -7.09 4.15
CA LEU A 60 4.50 -6.03 3.89
C LEU A 60 5.18 -4.68 3.64
N LEU A 61 6.10 -4.27 4.52
CA LEU A 61 6.87 -3.04 4.38
C LEU A 61 7.75 -3.05 3.13
N PHE A 62 8.38 -4.19 2.83
CA PHE A 62 9.13 -4.34 1.59
C PHE A 62 8.24 -4.16 0.36
N MET A 63 7.07 -4.80 0.33
CA MET A 63 6.19 -4.74 -0.83
C MET A 63 5.57 -3.36 -1.05
N VAL A 64 5.27 -2.62 0.02
CA VAL A 64 4.86 -1.20 -0.06
C VAL A 64 5.92 -0.39 -0.79
N GLU A 65 7.19 -0.50 -0.37
CA GLU A 65 8.28 0.22 -1.05
C GLU A 65 8.55 -0.29 -2.46
N TYR A 66 8.48 -1.61 -2.65
CA TYR A 66 8.74 -2.26 -3.93
C TYR A 66 7.71 -1.89 -5.01
N THR A 67 6.45 -1.73 -4.62
CA THR A 67 5.37 -1.32 -5.54
C THR A 67 5.13 0.19 -5.55
N GLY A 68 5.57 0.91 -4.52
CA GLY A 68 5.25 2.32 -4.32
C GLY A 68 3.79 2.58 -3.95
N CYS A 69 3.01 1.55 -3.61
CA CYS A 69 1.61 1.68 -3.20
C CYS A 69 1.50 2.00 -1.70
N MET A 70 0.37 2.58 -1.27
CA MET A 70 0.00 2.61 0.16
C MET A 70 -0.96 1.47 0.48
N LEU A 71 -0.86 0.91 1.68
CA LEU A 71 -1.85 -0.02 2.21
C LEU A 71 -2.65 0.64 3.31
N VAL A 72 -3.96 0.48 3.25
CA VAL A 72 -4.91 1.18 4.11
C VAL A 72 -5.79 0.16 4.80
N TRP A 73 -5.75 0.20 6.12
CA TRP A 73 -6.77 -0.33 7.02
C TRP A 73 -7.41 0.85 7.74
N GLN A 74 -8.59 0.63 8.32
CA GLN A 74 -9.26 1.64 9.14
C GLN A 74 -8.36 2.19 10.27
N THR A 75 -7.48 1.37 10.85
CA THR A 75 -6.66 1.73 12.02
C THR A 75 -5.17 1.85 11.73
N ARG A 76 -4.71 1.51 10.52
CA ARG A 76 -3.29 1.55 10.13
C ARG A 76 -3.18 1.92 8.67
N VAL A 77 -2.20 2.75 8.33
CA VAL A 77 -1.83 3.05 6.96
C VAL A 77 -0.33 2.88 6.83
N VAL A 78 0.09 2.03 5.91
CA VAL A 78 1.50 1.83 5.59
C VAL A 78 1.81 2.59 4.31
N VAL A 79 2.75 3.53 4.39
CA VAL A 79 3.12 4.42 3.29
C VAL A 79 4.55 4.15 2.80
N PRO A 80 4.83 4.26 1.49
CA PRO A 80 6.18 4.13 0.96
C PRO A 80 7.07 5.27 1.48
N SER A 81 8.38 5.13 1.29
CA SER A 81 9.35 6.15 1.70
C SER A 81 9.11 7.51 1.04
N SER A 82 8.61 7.51 -0.21
CA SER A 82 8.34 8.70 -1.02
C SER A 82 6.94 8.63 -1.64
N PRO A 83 5.87 8.90 -0.87
CA PRO A 83 4.50 8.89 -1.38
C PRO A 83 4.27 10.02 -2.39
N THR A 84 3.40 9.77 -3.39
CA THR A 84 3.05 10.80 -4.37
C THR A 84 1.99 11.76 -3.80
N ALA A 85 1.93 12.98 -4.33
CA ALA A 85 0.89 13.95 -3.94
C ALA A 85 -0.53 13.38 -4.15
N LYS A 86 -0.74 12.63 -5.23
CA LYS A 86 -2.04 12.01 -5.52
C LYS A 86 -2.41 10.93 -4.50
N GLN A 87 -1.44 10.19 -3.99
CA GLN A 87 -1.69 9.22 -2.92
C GLN A 87 -2.08 9.91 -1.62
N GLU A 88 -1.38 11.01 -1.26
CA GLU A 88 -1.74 11.79 -0.07
C GLU A 88 -3.13 12.43 -0.21
N GLU A 89 -3.47 12.99 -1.38
CA GLU A 89 -4.81 13.52 -1.66
C GLU A 89 -5.91 12.44 -1.52
N ALA A 90 -5.66 11.23 -2.03
CA ALA A 90 -6.59 10.11 -1.88
C ALA A 90 -6.73 9.67 -0.41
N LEU A 91 -5.62 9.62 0.33
CA LEU A 91 -5.61 9.27 1.75
C LEU A 91 -6.35 10.31 2.60
N GLU A 92 -6.12 11.60 2.35
CA GLU A 92 -6.85 12.70 2.99
C GLU A 92 -8.35 12.60 2.71
N THR A 93 -8.74 12.25 1.48
CA THR A 93 -10.14 12.06 1.11
C THR A 93 -10.78 10.93 1.91
N LEU A 94 -10.09 9.80 2.13
CA LEU A 94 -10.57 8.71 3.00
C LEU A 94 -10.73 9.17 4.45
N TYR A 95 -9.77 9.95 4.96
CA TYR A 95 -9.83 10.49 6.31
C TYR A 95 -11.04 11.41 6.49
N PHE A 96 -11.23 12.38 5.60
CA PHE A 96 -12.36 13.32 5.67
C PHE A 96 -13.72 12.67 5.45
N ALA A 97 -13.77 11.57 4.70
CA ALA A 97 -14.97 10.75 4.54
C ALA A 97 -15.25 9.83 5.75
N ALA A 98 -14.48 9.94 6.84
CA ALA A 98 -14.57 9.11 8.04
C ALA A 98 -14.39 7.60 7.77
N MET A 99 -13.66 7.25 6.71
CA MET A 99 -13.30 5.86 6.40
C MET A 99 -12.17 5.37 7.31
N LEU A 100 -11.31 6.29 7.78
CA LEU A 100 -10.23 6.00 8.71
C LEU A 100 -10.61 6.35 10.15
N SER A 101 -10.04 5.62 11.10
CA SER A 101 -10.10 5.98 12.51
C SER A 101 -9.40 7.33 12.73
N PRO A 102 -9.92 8.24 13.58
CA PRO A 102 -9.27 9.54 13.83
C PRO A 102 -7.81 9.46 14.29
N ASN A 103 -7.44 8.35 14.94
CA ASN A 103 -6.10 8.07 15.48
C ASN A 103 -5.42 6.88 14.79
N TYR A 104 -5.67 6.67 13.48
CA TYR A 104 -5.01 5.58 12.76
C TYR A 104 -3.47 5.71 12.83
N LEU A 105 -2.79 4.56 12.90
CA LEU A 105 -1.33 4.52 12.87
C LEU A 105 -0.83 4.75 11.44
N ARG A 106 -0.13 5.85 11.19
CA ARG A 106 0.61 6.04 9.94
C ARG A 106 2.03 5.52 10.10
N GLU A 107 2.37 4.47 9.36
CA GLU A 107 3.67 3.82 9.39
C GLU A 107 4.38 4.02 8.06
N GLN A 108 5.53 4.70 8.10
CA GLN A 108 6.35 4.94 6.92
C GLN A 108 7.44 3.89 6.82
N VAL A 109 7.66 3.37 5.61
CA VAL A 109 8.72 2.41 5.35
C VAL A 109 10.10 3.03 5.64
N GLY A 110 10.93 2.30 6.38
CA GLY A 110 12.28 2.72 6.78
C GLY A 110 13.34 2.61 5.68
N GLU A 111 14.46 3.32 5.87
CA GLU A 111 15.56 3.43 4.89
C GLU A 111 16.15 2.08 4.46
N ASN A 112 16.23 1.12 5.38
CA ASN A 112 16.74 -0.22 5.10
C ASN A 112 15.94 -0.95 3.99
N TYR A 113 14.63 -0.73 3.91
CA TYR A 113 13.78 -1.28 2.85
C TYR A 113 14.02 -0.56 1.53
N VAL A 114 14.22 0.76 1.55
CA VAL A 114 14.54 1.58 0.37
C VAL A 114 15.83 1.09 -0.28
N GLU A 115 16.87 0.85 0.52
CA GLU A 115 18.15 0.33 0.04
C GLU A 115 17.99 -1.07 -0.56
N CYS A 116 17.22 -1.94 0.08
CA CYS A 116 16.95 -3.30 -0.40
C CYS A 116 16.20 -3.29 -1.75
N VAL A 117 15.16 -2.46 -1.89
CA VAL A 117 14.41 -2.29 -3.15
C VAL A 117 15.30 -1.72 -4.26
N LYS A 118 16.17 -0.74 -3.95
CA LYS A 118 17.14 -0.21 -4.92
C LYS A 118 18.10 -1.29 -5.41
N ARG A 119 18.64 -2.12 -4.50
CA ARG A 119 19.53 -3.24 -4.86
C ARG A 119 18.80 -4.25 -5.75
N SER A 120 17.61 -4.69 -5.35
CA SER A 120 16.86 -5.71 -6.10
C SER A 120 16.45 -5.26 -7.50
N ARG A 121 16.19 -3.96 -7.72
CA ARG A 121 15.92 -3.40 -9.05
C ARG A 121 17.18 -3.25 -9.92
N ASN A 122 18.34 -3.02 -9.31
CA ASN A 122 19.60 -2.87 -10.04
C ASN A 122 20.18 -4.23 -10.48
N GLU A 123 19.93 -5.30 -9.75
CA GLU A 123 20.33 -6.67 -10.11
C GLU A 123 19.54 -7.26 -11.30
N GLN A 124 18.49 -6.56 -11.77
CA GLN A 124 17.68 -6.96 -12.93
C GLN A 124 18.06 -6.28 -14.25
N LYS A 125 19.10 -5.43 -14.26
CA LYS A 125 19.66 -4.81 -15.48
C LYS A 125 20.92 -5.53 -15.93
#